data_AF-A0A251V206-F1
#
_entry.id   AF-A0A251V206-F1
#
_cell.length_a   1.000
_cell.length_b   1.000
_cell.length_c   1.000
_cell.angle_alpha   90.00
_cell.angle_beta   90.00
_cell.angle_gamma   90.00
#
_symmetry.space_group_name_H-M   'P 1'
#
loop_
_entity.id
_entity.type
_entity.pdbx_description
1 polymer ?
#
loop_
_entity_poly.entity_id
_entity_poly.type
_entity_poly.pdbx_seq_one_letter_code
_entity_poly.pdbx_strand_id
1 'polypeptide(L)'
;MDWGTVSTEDLIEALKEVEWSSPPRPLNEFFSKFTLPRSSTKWNSRLKCNLYYYRTNYFLMVMFILGLGFLRRPLAIVAAMSTALTIAFLNDSFAGTFSEKVTRTVRRFSPHLAAKMRPPLMPVLRGRPSSKRAIYICGRPRWQFVLMFSAVSSCGLFLAVS
;
A
#
# COMPACT_ATOMS: atom_id res chain seq x y z
N MET A 1 29.59 17.76 -23.97
CA MET A 1 30.18 16.94 -22.89
C MET A 1 30.39 15.54 -23.45
N ASP A 2 31.65 15.09 -23.47
CA ASP A 2 32.01 13.76 -23.96
C ASP A 2 31.80 12.73 -22.85
N TRP A 3 30.56 12.29 -22.67
CA TRP A 3 30.18 11.24 -21.70
C TRP A 3 30.83 9.86 -21.96
N GLY A 4 31.63 9.74 -23.02
CA GLY A 4 32.44 8.56 -23.31
C GLY A 4 33.67 8.42 -22.40
N THR A 5 34.21 9.52 -21.87
CA THR A 5 35.36 9.53 -20.96
C THR A 5 34.97 9.50 -19.48
N VAL A 6 33.71 9.83 -19.17
CA VAL A 6 33.19 9.82 -17.80
C VAL A 6 33.08 8.37 -17.32
N SER A 7 33.71 8.06 -16.20
CA SER A 7 33.65 6.75 -15.57
C SER A 7 32.26 6.47 -14.99
N THR A 8 31.96 5.23 -14.63
CA THR A 8 30.67 4.89 -14.00
C THR A 8 30.59 5.41 -12.57
N GLU A 9 31.74 5.50 -11.92
CA GLU A 9 31.95 5.90 -10.54
C GLU A 9 31.68 7.40 -10.40
N ASP A 10 32.22 8.21 -11.30
CA ASP A 10 31.98 9.66 -11.34
C ASP A 10 30.51 9.98 -11.59
N LEU A 11 29.84 9.18 -12.43
CA LEU A 11 28.40 9.33 -12.68
C LEU A 11 27.59 9.00 -11.42
N ILE A 12 27.94 7.95 -10.69
CA ILE A 12 27.25 7.57 -9.45
C ILE A 12 27.45 8.66 -8.38
N GLU A 13 28.66 9.19 -8.23
CA GLU A 13 28.91 10.27 -7.27
C GLU A 13 28.12 11.54 -7.65
N ALA A 14 28.13 11.92 -8.93
CA ALA A 14 27.35 13.05 -9.43
C ALA A 14 25.83 12.86 -9.24
N LEU A 15 25.31 11.62 -9.29
CA LEU A 15 23.92 11.32 -9.01
C LEU A 15 23.58 11.38 -7.51
N LYS A 16 24.54 11.10 -6.63
CA LYS A 16 24.37 11.18 -5.17
C LYS A 16 24.32 12.62 -4.67
N GLU A 17 25.16 13.49 -5.21
CA GLU A 17 25.24 14.91 -4.83
C GLU A 17 24.06 15.75 -5.32
N VAL A 18 23.26 15.18 -6.20
CA VAL A 18 22.26 15.90 -6.98
C VAL A 18 21.00 16.20 -6.15
N GLU A 19 20.54 17.45 -6.20
CA GLU A 19 19.34 17.87 -5.47
C GLU A 19 18.03 17.38 -6.15
N TRP A 20 17.17 16.72 -5.39
CA TRP A 20 15.95 16.06 -5.88
C TRP A 20 14.73 16.98 -5.98
N SER A 21 14.85 18.23 -5.52
CA SER A 21 13.78 19.24 -5.53
C SER A 21 13.50 19.83 -6.93
N SER A 22 14.35 19.53 -7.92
CA SER A 22 14.21 20.04 -9.28
C SER A 22 12.97 19.49 -9.99
N PRO A 23 12.15 20.35 -10.61
CA PRO A 23 10.94 19.91 -11.32
C PRO A 23 11.30 18.99 -12.52
N PRO A 24 10.41 18.03 -12.87
CA PRO A 24 10.63 17.15 -14.01
C PRO A 24 10.70 17.93 -15.32
N ARG A 25 11.51 17.44 -16.26
CA ARG A 25 11.64 18.04 -17.59
C ARG A 25 10.39 17.77 -18.43
N PRO A 26 10.03 18.66 -19.37
CA PRO A 26 8.81 18.52 -20.15
C PRO A 26 8.80 17.23 -20.96
N LEU A 27 7.66 16.54 -20.96
CA LEU A 27 7.53 15.18 -21.54
C LEU A 27 7.69 15.16 -23.06
N ASN A 28 7.34 16.25 -23.75
CA ASN A 28 7.54 16.37 -25.20
C ASN A 28 9.02 16.28 -25.59
N GLU A 29 9.92 16.84 -24.77
CA GLU A 29 11.37 16.77 -24.98
C GLU A 29 11.89 15.35 -24.73
N PHE A 30 11.36 14.71 -23.69
CA PHE A 30 11.73 13.36 -23.30
C PHE A 30 11.40 12.31 -24.38
N PHE A 31 10.24 12.41 -25.03
CA PHE A 31 9.80 11.43 -26.04
C PHE A 31 10.15 11.80 -27.49
N SER A 32 10.55 13.04 -27.79
CA SER A 32 10.76 13.50 -29.18
C SER A 32 12.09 13.05 -29.80
N LYS A 33 13.12 12.75 -29.00
CA LYS A 33 14.49 12.51 -29.51
C LYS A 33 14.96 11.06 -29.34
N PHE A 34 14.10 10.10 -29.64
CA PHE A 34 14.50 8.68 -29.64
C PHE A 34 15.27 8.34 -30.92
N THR A 35 16.61 8.37 -30.84
CA THR A 35 17.50 7.99 -31.95
C THR A 35 18.29 6.74 -31.59
N LEU A 36 18.24 5.71 -32.43
CA LEU A 36 18.99 4.46 -32.24
C LEU A 36 20.48 4.65 -32.59
N PRO A 37 21.41 4.51 -31.63
CA PRO A 37 22.85 4.62 -31.89
C PRO A 37 23.40 3.41 -32.66
N ARG A 38 24.29 3.65 -33.63
CA ARG A 38 24.94 2.62 -34.47
C ARG A 38 26.11 1.86 -33.80
N SER A 39 26.60 2.26 -32.62
CA SER A 39 27.72 1.59 -31.93
C SER A 39 27.53 1.54 -30.41
N SER A 40 28.06 0.48 -29.76
CA SER A 40 27.95 0.25 -28.31
C SER A 40 28.56 1.37 -27.46
N THR A 41 29.70 1.93 -27.91
CA THR A 41 30.36 3.06 -27.25
C THR A 41 29.51 4.35 -27.26
N LYS A 42 28.83 4.62 -28.39
CA LYS A 42 27.88 5.73 -28.50
C LYS A 42 26.61 5.48 -27.68
N TRP A 43 26.21 4.22 -27.54
CA TRP A 43 25.10 3.81 -26.69
C TRP A 43 25.34 4.14 -25.22
N ASN A 44 26.50 3.74 -24.69
CA ASN A 44 26.87 4.01 -23.30
C ASN A 44 26.94 5.50 -22.99
N SER A 45 27.56 6.30 -23.86
CA SER A 45 27.63 7.76 -23.70
C SER A 45 26.24 8.41 -23.68
N ARG A 46 25.33 7.96 -24.57
CA ARG A 46 23.94 8.44 -24.62
C ARG A 46 23.14 8.04 -23.39
N LEU A 47 23.31 6.81 -22.89
CA LEU A 47 22.68 6.35 -21.66
C LEU A 47 23.10 7.19 -20.46
N LYS A 48 24.41 7.40 -20.25
CA LYS A 48 24.94 8.20 -19.14
C LYS A 48 24.39 9.63 -19.17
N CYS A 49 24.42 10.26 -20.35
CA CYS A 49 23.89 11.61 -20.56
C CYS A 49 22.38 11.68 -20.27
N ASN A 50 21.59 10.78 -20.86
CA ASN A 50 20.13 10.78 -20.68
C ASN A 50 19.74 10.50 -19.23
N LEU A 51 20.41 9.54 -18.57
CA LEU A 51 20.14 9.17 -17.18
C LEU A 51 20.36 10.36 -16.24
N TYR A 52 21.49 11.07 -16.41
CA TYR A 52 21.78 12.27 -15.63
C TYR A 52 20.77 13.41 -15.93
N TYR A 53 20.48 13.63 -17.21
CA TYR A 53 19.62 14.74 -17.67
C TYR A 53 18.13 14.57 -17.32
N TYR A 54 17.60 13.34 -17.43
CA TYR A 54 16.18 13.00 -17.23
C TYR A 54 15.90 12.19 -15.96
N ARG A 55 16.80 12.25 -14.96
CA ARG A 55 16.70 11.49 -13.69
C ARG A 55 15.31 11.48 -13.06
N THR A 56 14.68 12.65 -12.90
CA THR A 56 13.38 12.81 -12.24
C THR A 56 12.27 12.21 -13.10
N ASN A 57 12.36 12.33 -14.42
CA ASN A 57 11.41 11.74 -15.36
C ASN A 57 11.49 10.21 -15.31
N TYR A 58 12.69 9.63 -15.26
CA TYR A 58 12.87 8.19 -15.08
C TYR A 58 12.36 7.71 -13.73
N PHE A 59 12.61 8.47 -12.65
CA PHE A 59 12.08 8.15 -11.33
C PHE A 59 10.55 8.13 -11.32
N LEU A 60 9.91 9.15 -11.88
CA LEU A 60 8.45 9.20 -12.02
C LEU A 60 7.91 8.07 -12.90
N MET A 61 8.59 7.74 -14.00
CA MET A 61 8.23 6.60 -14.85
C MET A 61 8.33 5.28 -14.09
N VAL A 62 9.37 5.07 -13.28
CA VAL A 62 9.51 3.87 -12.44
C VAL A 62 8.40 3.84 -11.39
N MET A 63 8.13 4.95 -10.69
CA MET A 63 7.02 5.03 -9.75
C MET A 63 5.66 4.77 -10.41
N PHE A 64 5.46 5.28 -11.63
CA PHE A 64 4.25 5.05 -12.41
C PHE A 64 4.13 3.58 -12.84
N ILE A 65 5.20 2.96 -13.32
CA ILE A 65 5.21 1.53 -13.70
C ILE A 65 5.00 0.65 -12.47
N LEU A 66 5.62 0.96 -11.34
CA LEU A 66 5.40 0.23 -10.08
C LEU A 66 3.97 0.44 -9.56
N GLY A 67 3.46 1.67 -9.63
CA GLY A 67 2.07 1.99 -9.30
C GLY A 67 1.09 1.25 -10.20
N LEU A 68 1.32 1.22 -11.52
CA LEU A 68 0.55 0.42 -12.46
C LEU A 68 0.71 -1.08 -12.22
N GLY A 69 1.89 -1.56 -11.83
CA GLY A 69 2.12 -2.95 -11.46
C GLY A 69 1.32 -3.35 -10.23
N PHE A 70 1.25 -2.46 -9.24
CA PHE A 70 0.38 -2.60 -8.08
C PHE A 70 -1.10 -2.58 -8.49
N LEU A 71 -1.52 -1.60 -9.31
CA LEU A 71 -2.89 -1.47 -9.83
C LEU A 71 -3.31 -2.65 -10.73
N ARG A 72 -2.37 -3.29 -11.44
CA ARG A 72 -2.63 -4.48 -12.28
C ARG A 72 -2.95 -5.71 -11.45
N ARG A 73 -2.56 -5.76 -10.18
CA ARG A 73 -2.93 -6.82 -9.24
C ARG A 73 -3.80 -6.26 -8.11
N PRO A 74 -4.99 -5.70 -8.43
CA PRO A 74 -5.84 -5.09 -7.41
C PRO A 74 -6.28 -6.12 -6.36
N LEU A 75 -6.39 -7.40 -6.76
CA LEU A 75 -6.67 -8.51 -5.86
C LEU A 75 -5.58 -8.70 -4.79
N ALA A 76 -4.30 -8.48 -5.12
CA ALA A 76 -3.21 -8.56 -4.16
C ALA A 76 -3.27 -7.41 -3.13
N ILE A 77 -3.69 -6.21 -3.57
CA ILE A 77 -3.88 -5.07 -2.67
C ILE A 77 -5.02 -5.34 -1.69
N VAL A 78 -6.16 -5.82 -2.20
CA VAL A 78 -7.32 -6.16 -1.37
C VAL A 78 -6.96 -7.26 -0.39
N ALA A 79 -6.21 -8.27 -0.83
CA ALA A 79 -5.73 -9.32 0.05
C ALA A 79 -4.82 -8.77 1.16
N ALA A 80 -3.81 -7.97 0.82
CA ALA A 80 -2.90 -7.35 1.79
C ALA A 80 -3.64 -6.47 2.81
N MET A 81 -4.61 -5.67 2.37
CA MET A 81 -5.46 -4.85 3.24
C MET A 81 -6.30 -5.71 4.17
N SER A 82 -6.88 -6.80 3.67
CA SER A 82 -7.65 -7.74 4.49
C SER A 82 -6.79 -8.47 5.52
N THR A 83 -5.53 -8.80 5.18
CA THR A 83 -4.55 -9.33 6.15
C THR A 83 -4.25 -8.32 7.24
N ALA A 84 -3.96 -7.07 6.87
CA ALA A 84 -3.68 -6.01 7.83
C ALA A 84 -4.87 -5.79 8.78
N LEU A 85 -6.09 -5.83 8.24
CA LEU A 85 -7.30 -5.68 9.04
C LEU A 85 -7.56 -6.90 9.94
N THR A 86 -7.22 -8.11 9.49
CA THR A 86 -7.24 -9.33 10.32
C THR A 86 -6.32 -9.17 11.52
N ILE A 87 -5.09 -8.72 11.30
CA ILE A 87 -4.10 -8.45 12.36
C ILE A 87 -4.62 -7.36 13.31
N ALA A 88 -5.20 -6.29 12.78
CA ALA A 88 -5.78 -5.21 13.59
C ALA A 88 -6.92 -5.73 14.48
N PHE A 89 -7.78 -6.63 13.99
CA PHE A 89 -8.86 -7.23 14.79
C PHE A 89 -8.39 -8.22 15.86
N LEU A 90 -7.16 -8.72 15.79
CA LEU A 90 -6.55 -9.47 16.89
C LEU A 90 -6.17 -8.56 18.05
N ASN A 91 -6.06 -7.25 17.84
CA ASN A 91 -5.81 -6.27 18.90
C ASN A 91 -7.12 -5.87 19.59
N ASP A 92 -7.18 -6.08 20.91
CA ASP A 92 -8.36 -5.84 21.73
C ASP A 92 -8.80 -4.36 21.74
N SER A 93 -7.84 -3.42 21.79
CA SER A 93 -8.10 -1.98 21.77
C SER A 93 -8.67 -1.54 20.43
N PHE A 94 -8.15 -2.06 19.33
CA PHE A 94 -8.67 -1.77 18.00
C PHE A 94 -10.09 -2.34 17.81
N ALA A 95 -10.31 -3.60 18.17
CA ALA A 95 -11.61 -4.25 18.04
C ALA A 95 -12.71 -3.53 18.85
N GLY A 96 -12.39 -3.10 20.07
CA GLY A 96 -13.30 -2.34 20.93
C GLY A 96 -13.67 -0.98 20.35
N THR A 97 -12.66 -0.18 19.97
CA THR A 97 -12.88 1.16 19.41
C THR A 97 -13.61 1.13 18.06
N PHE A 98 -13.32 0.14 17.22
CA PHE A 98 -14.03 -0.09 15.96
C PHE A 98 -15.51 -0.39 16.20
N SER A 99 -15.81 -1.36 17.08
CA SER A 99 -17.19 -1.75 17.43
C SER A 99 -18.00 -0.57 17.96
N GLU A 100 -17.39 0.27 18.80
CA GLU A 100 -18.04 1.47 19.33
C GLU A 100 -18.32 2.50 18.23
N LYS A 101 -17.34 2.81 17.37
CA LYS A 101 -17.52 3.75 16.25
C LYS A 101 -18.60 3.28 15.28
N VAL A 102 -18.59 2.00 14.91
CA VAL A 102 -19.61 1.42 14.03
C VAL A 102 -20.97 1.51 14.68
N THR A 103 -21.09 1.10 15.95
CA THR A 103 -22.37 1.17 16.68
C THR A 103 -22.89 2.61 16.78
N ARG A 104 -22.02 3.59 17.08
CA ARG A 104 -22.39 5.02 17.11
C ARG A 104 -22.86 5.51 15.74
N THR A 105 -22.19 5.10 14.67
CA THR A 105 -22.56 5.46 13.31
C THR A 105 -23.91 4.86 12.95
N VAL A 106 -24.13 3.56 13.22
CA VAL A 106 -25.41 2.93 12.95
C VAL A 106 -26.53 3.53 13.81
N ARG A 107 -26.27 3.93 15.06
CA ARG A 107 -27.27 4.65 15.87
C ARG A 107 -27.75 5.94 15.19
N ARG A 108 -26.86 6.65 14.47
CA ARG A 108 -27.24 7.86 13.72
C ARG A 108 -28.13 7.56 12.52
N PHE A 109 -27.90 6.45 11.83
CA PHE A 109 -28.68 6.07 10.64
C PHE A 109 -29.97 5.31 10.98
N SER A 110 -29.91 4.37 11.93
CA SER A 110 -31.04 3.53 12.34
C SER A 110 -30.87 3.06 13.79
N PRO A 111 -31.64 3.64 14.74
CA PRO A 111 -31.57 3.25 16.14
C PRO A 111 -32.03 1.81 16.38
N HIS A 112 -32.94 1.28 15.54
CA HIS A 112 -33.43 -0.09 15.63
C HIS A 112 -32.34 -1.12 15.28
N LEU A 113 -31.53 -0.86 14.25
CA LEU A 113 -30.39 -1.73 13.91
C LEU A 113 -29.30 -1.72 14.98
N ALA A 114 -29.07 -0.56 15.61
CA ALA A 114 -28.12 -0.45 16.70
C ALA A 114 -28.56 -1.20 17.97
N ALA A 115 -29.87 -1.31 18.22
CA ALA A 115 -30.40 -2.12 19.32
C ALA A 115 -30.10 -3.62 19.09
N LYS A 116 -30.21 -4.08 17.85
CA LYS A 116 -29.91 -5.47 17.45
C LYS A 116 -28.42 -5.82 17.50
N MET A 117 -27.54 -4.83 17.40
CA MET A 117 -26.08 -4.97 17.51
C MET A 117 -25.53 -4.97 18.94
N ARG A 118 -26.39 -4.86 19.96
CA ARG A 118 -25.94 -4.95 21.36
C ARG A 118 -25.35 -6.34 21.62
N PRO A 119 -24.17 -6.43 22.27
CA PRO A 119 -23.63 -7.72 22.68
C PRO A 119 -24.59 -8.41 23.66
N PRO A 120 -24.65 -9.76 23.67
CA PRO A 120 -25.47 -10.49 24.62
C PRO A 120 -25.12 -10.06 26.04
N LEU A 121 -26.15 -9.73 26.84
CA LEU A 121 -26.01 -9.33 28.24
C LEU A 121 -25.34 -10.48 29.00
N MET A 122 -24.03 -10.39 29.21
CA MET A 122 -23.36 -11.30 30.14
C MET A 122 -23.70 -10.84 31.55
N PRO A 123 -24.25 -11.71 32.41
CA PRO A 123 -24.53 -11.35 33.79
C PRO A 123 -23.21 -10.92 34.43
N VAL A 124 -23.18 -9.69 34.95
CA VAL A 124 -22.04 -9.15 35.65
C VAL A 124 -21.92 -9.91 36.96
N LEU A 125 -21.11 -10.96 37.00
CA LEU A 125 -20.64 -11.54 38.25
C LEU A 125 -19.69 -10.52 38.89
N ARG A 126 -20.24 -9.67 39.76
CA ARG A 126 -19.51 -8.67 40.54
C ARG A 126 -18.37 -9.37 41.29
N GLY A 127 -17.11 -9.06 40.94
CA GLY A 127 -15.93 -9.46 41.72
C GLY A 127 -14.88 -10.32 41.01
N ARG A 128 -15.10 -10.85 39.79
CA ARG A 128 -14.05 -11.62 39.09
C ARG A 128 -13.35 -10.76 38.03
N PRO A 129 -12.01 -10.58 38.09
CA PRO A 129 -11.28 -9.99 36.98
C PRO A 129 -11.45 -10.93 35.78
N SER A 130 -12.23 -10.49 34.80
CA SER A 130 -12.59 -11.29 33.63
C SER A 130 -11.40 -11.36 32.67
N SER A 131 -10.44 -12.23 33.00
CA SER A 131 -9.30 -12.61 32.13
C SER A 131 -9.77 -13.21 30.79
N LYS A 132 -11.06 -13.54 30.66
CA LYS A 132 -11.69 -14.04 29.43
C LYS A 132 -12.94 -13.23 29.05
N ARG A 133 -12.84 -11.90 29.02
CA ARG A 133 -13.92 -11.08 28.44
C ARG A 133 -13.94 -11.34 26.93
N ALA A 134 -14.88 -12.16 26.45
CA ALA A 134 -15.09 -12.35 25.03
C ALA A 134 -15.40 -10.99 24.38
N ILE A 135 -14.58 -10.58 23.43
CA ILE A 135 -14.74 -9.30 22.73
C ILE A 135 -15.71 -9.50 21.58
N TYR A 136 -16.77 -8.70 21.58
CA TYR A 136 -17.80 -8.70 20.56
C TYR A 136 -17.69 -7.45 19.69
N ILE A 137 -17.72 -7.67 18.38
CA ILE A 137 -17.76 -6.62 17.37
C ILE A 137 -19.18 -6.63 16.81
N CYS A 138 -19.93 -5.54 17.00
CA CYS A 138 -21.32 -5.41 16.54
C CYS A 138 -22.24 -6.58 17.00
N GLY A 139 -22.02 -7.12 18.20
CA GLY A 139 -22.80 -8.23 18.77
C GLY A 139 -22.39 -9.64 18.30
N ARG A 140 -21.38 -9.76 17.42
CA ARG A 140 -20.81 -11.03 16.98
C ARG A 140 -19.41 -11.25 17.58
N PRO A 141 -18.98 -12.50 17.82
CA PRO A 141 -17.65 -12.76 18.37
C PRO A 141 -16.55 -12.35 17.38
N ARG A 142 -15.45 -11.77 17.89
CA ARG A 142 -14.34 -11.26 17.06
C ARG A 142 -13.79 -12.26 16.04
N TRP A 143 -13.79 -13.56 16.38
CA TRP A 143 -13.22 -14.59 15.52
C TRP A 143 -13.96 -14.72 14.19
N GLN A 144 -15.25 -14.38 14.13
CA GLN A 144 -15.98 -14.36 12.86
C GLN A 144 -15.40 -13.30 11.90
N PHE A 145 -15.06 -12.12 12.39
CA PHE A 145 -14.45 -11.08 11.55
C PHE A 145 -13.03 -11.49 11.12
N VAL A 146 -12.24 -12.03 12.05
CA VAL A 146 -10.89 -12.55 11.75
C VAL A 146 -10.94 -13.63 10.67
N LEU A 147 -11.85 -14.60 10.78
CA LEU A 147 -12.03 -15.64 9.77
C LEU A 147 -12.47 -15.09 8.43
N MET A 148 -13.45 -14.18 8.40
CA MET A 148 -13.95 -13.59 7.16
C MET A 148 -12.85 -12.83 6.42
N PHE A 149 -12.11 -11.95 7.11
CA PHE A 149 -11.01 -11.21 6.49
C PHE A 149 -9.83 -12.12 6.11
N SER A 150 -9.54 -13.16 6.90
CA SER A 150 -8.54 -14.16 6.55
C SER A 150 -8.94 -14.96 5.31
N ALA A 151 -10.21 -15.33 5.14
CA ALA A 151 -10.70 -16.06 3.98
C ALA A 151 -10.65 -15.20 2.71
N VAL A 152 -11.05 -13.92 2.81
CA VAL A 152 -10.92 -12.94 1.72
C VAL A 152 -9.46 -12.77 1.32
N SER A 153 -8.55 -12.67 2.30
CA SER A 153 -7.11 -12.60 2.05
C SER A 153 -6.60 -13.82 1.30
N SER A 154 -6.88 -15.03 1.81
CA SER A 154 -6.40 -16.28 1.20
C SER A 154 -6.94 -16.47 -0.21
N CYS A 155 -8.21 -16.15 -0.45
CA CYS A 155 -8.82 -16.20 -1.78
C CYS A 155 -8.19 -15.17 -2.73
N GLY A 156 -8.03 -13.92 -2.27
CA GLY A 156 -7.41 -12.85 -3.06
C GLY A 156 -5.94 -13.14 -3.40
N LEU A 157 -5.17 -13.72 -2.48
CA LEU A 157 -3.80 -14.19 -2.73
C LEU A 157 -3.78 -15.35 -3.73
N PHE A 158 -4.64 -16.35 -3.56
CA PHE A 158 -4.72 -17.49 -4.47
C PHE A 158 -5.04 -17.04 -5.90
N LEU A 159 -6.03 -16.15 -6.07
CA LEU A 159 -6.40 -15.57 -7.37
C LEU A 159 -5.36 -14.58 -7.92
N ALA A 160 -4.52 -13.98 -7.08
CA ALA A 160 -3.44 -13.10 -7.52
C ALA A 160 -2.18 -13.85 -7.97
N VAL A 161 -2.04 -15.12 -7.57
CA VAL A 161 -0.90 -15.99 -7.89
C VAL A 161 -1.22 -16.99 -9.02
N SER A 162 -2.49 -17.36 -9.18
CA SER A 162 -3.00 -18.22 -10.27
C SER A 162 -3.11 -17.46 -11.59
#